data_AF-A0A3D2TKK2-F1
#
_entry.id   AF-A0A3D2TKK2-F1
#
_cell.length_a   1.000
_cell.length_b   1.000
_cell.length_c   1.000
_cell.angle_alpha   90.00
_cell.angle_beta   90.00
_cell.angle_gamma   90.00
#
_symmetry.space_group_name_H-M   'P 1'
#
loop_
_entity.id
_entity.type
_entity.pdbx_description
1 polymer ?
#
loop_
_entity_poly.entity_id
_entity_poly.type
_entity_poly.pdbx_seq_one_letter_code
_entity_poly.pdbx_strand_id
1 'polypeptide(L)'
;WQNWAVRGIGLAVKAAVLTYVLWWQRDWKILLTVWPWLIMALGWAPWMAQVWRWWMQAYGVSRKLRCITRDVNPLRQVFMQFSGRDINSQPLPNKMRTDDRYELLYKFQGVLKACGFSGIVVLVDRINEPHLINGSLENMRGLVWSMLDNKFLKQPGLGMKLLLPIELADFVQNEDHDFYQRARLDKQNMIPSLEWTGQSLYDLANARVAGCCEDSQSSGLRSLFADEIEDSRLIDAFAGLRVPRQLFKFLHRVLV
;
A
#
# COMPACT_ATOMS: atom_id res chain seq x y z
N TRP A 1 -7.55 -4.98 28.98
CA TRP A 1 -7.92 -5.43 30.35
C TRP A 1 -6.81 -6.16 31.09
N GLN A 2 -6.15 -7.19 30.53
CA GLN A 2 -5.06 -7.91 31.23
C GLN A 2 -3.86 -7.04 31.65
N ASN A 3 -3.48 -6.01 30.88
CA ASN A 3 -2.36 -5.14 31.21
C ASN A 3 -2.55 -4.30 32.49
N TRP A 4 -3.79 -3.92 32.81
CA TRP A 4 -4.09 -3.14 34.01
C TRP A 4 -4.01 -4.01 35.26
N ALA A 5 -4.48 -5.26 35.18
CA ALA A 5 -4.37 -6.22 36.28
C ALA A 5 -2.89 -6.54 36.62
N VAL A 6 -2.05 -6.76 35.61
CA VAL A 6 -0.63 -7.07 35.80
C VAL A 6 0.14 -5.86 36.38
N ARG A 7 -0.17 -4.64 35.92
CA ARG A 7 0.37 -3.41 36.54
C ARG A 7 -0.17 -3.20 37.96
N GLY A 8 -1.42 -3.56 38.20
CA GLY A 8 -2.08 -3.51 39.51
C GLY A 8 -1.37 -4.39 40.54
N ILE A 9 -0.93 -5.59 40.17
CA ILE A 9 -0.14 -6.47 41.06
C ILE A 9 1.18 -5.79 41.46
N GLY A 10 1.92 -5.22 40.51
CA GLY A 10 3.18 -4.52 40.79
C GLY A 10 3.00 -3.28 41.67
N LEU A 11 1.89 -2.55 41.51
CA LEU A 11 1.52 -1.41 42.36
C LEU A 11 1.05 -1.84 43.75
N ALA A 12 0.23 -2.90 43.83
CA ALA A 12 -0.26 -3.44 45.09
C ALA A 12 0.89 -4.00 45.95
N VAL A 13 1.85 -4.72 45.34
CA VAL A 13 3.04 -5.20 46.04
C VAL A 13 3.90 -4.04 46.53
N LYS A 14 4.11 -2.99 45.72
CA LYS A 14 4.83 -1.78 46.16
C LYS A 14 4.12 -1.08 47.31
N ALA A 15 2.80 -0.89 47.22
CA ALA A 15 2.00 -0.26 48.25
C ALA A 15 2.05 -1.08 49.55
N ALA A 16 1.90 -2.41 49.48
CA ALA A 16 1.97 -3.31 50.62
C ALA A 16 3.34 -3.25 51.33
N VAL A 17 4.44 -3.27 50.57
CA VAL A 17 5.80 -3.12 51.12
C VAL A 17 5.97 -1.76 51.79
N LEU A 18 5.50 -0.68 51.17
CA LEU A 18 5.58 0.68 51.74
C LEU A 18 4.72 0.83 53.00
N THR A 19 3.49 0.32 53.01
CA THR A 19 2.62 0.35 54.20
C THR A 19 3.18 -0.49 55.34
N TYR A 20 3.78 -1.65 55.04
CA TYR A 20 4.41 -2.48 56.05
C TYR A 20 5.60 -1.76 56.73
N VAL A 21 6.45 -1.10 55.93
CA VAL A 21 7.60 -0.35 56.45
C VAL A 21 7.16 0.91 57.22
N LEU A 22 6.20 1.67 56.69
CA LEU A 22 5.76 2.94 57.29
C LEU A 22 4.90 2.78 58.55
N TRP A 23 4.04 1.76 58.59
CA TRP A 23 3.01 1.62 59.63
C TRP A 23 3.36 0.60 60.71
N TRP A 24 4.07 -0.48 60.36
CA TRP A 24 4.33 -1.59 61.29
C TRP A 24 5.71 -1.52 61.94
N GLN A 25 6.77 -1.34 61.14
CA GLN A 25 8.15 -1.36 61.66
C GLN A 25 8.68 0.01 62.07
N ARG A 26 8.27 1.10 61.40
CA ARG A 26 8.76 2.49 61.64
C ARG A 26 10.29 2.66 61.56
N ASP A 27 11.02 1.61 61.16
CA ASP A 27 12.47 1.53 61.06
C ASP A 27 12.91 1.64 59.60
N TRP A 28 13.39 2.82 59.22
CA TRP A 28 13.86 3.13 57.86
C TRP A 28 15.09 2.31 57.44
N LYS A 29 15.78 1.67 58.41
CA LYS A 29 16.94 0.81 58.16
C LYS A 29 16.61 -0.43 57.34
N ILE A 30 15.35 -0.83 57.27
CA ILE A 30 14.93 -2.04 56.55
C ILE A 30 14.93 -1.81 55.04
N LEU A 31 14.77 -0.56 54.59
CA LEU A 31 14.95 -0.19 53.18
C LEU A 31 16.41 -0.27 52.71
N LEU A 32 17.38 -0.26 53.64
CA LEU A 32 18.80 -0.54 53.32
C LEU A 32 19.06 -2.04 53.14
N THR A 33 18.14 -2.90 53.54
CA THR A 33 18.23 -4.35 53.36
C THR A 33 17.76 -4.73 51.95
N VAL A 34 18.30 -5.80 51.37
CA VAL A 34 18.00 -6.22 49.97
C VAL A 34 16.57 -6.75 49.80
N TRP A 35 15.94 -7.26 50.87
CA TRP A 35 14.67 -7.98 50.81
C TRP A 35 13.46 -7.17 50.28
N PRO A 36 13.21 -5.91 50.71
CA PRO A 36 12.11 -5.11 50.18
C PRO A 36 12.26 -4.85 48.67
N TRP A 37 13.49 -4.64 48.21
CA TRP A 37 13.81 -4.45 46.79
C TRP A 37 13.59 -5.72 45.97
N LEU A 38 13.94 -6.89 46.51
CA LEU A 38 13.66 -8.19 45.88
C LEU A 38 12.15 -8.45 45.74
N ILE A 39 11.37 -8.17 46.78
CA ILE A 39 9.90 -8.35 46.76
C ILE A 39 9.28 -7.40 45.73
N MET A 40 9.72 -6.14 45.70
CA MET A 40 9.30 -5.19 44.67
C MET A 40 9.70 -5.66 43.27
N ALA A 41 10.93 -6.14 43.06
CA ALA A 41 11.37 -6.67 41.77
C ALA A 41 10.53 -7.88 41.33
N LEU A 42 10.22 -8.79 42.25
CA LEU A 42 9.36 -9.95 41.99
C LEU A 42 7.93 -9.53 41.62
N GLY A 43 7.38 -8.52 42.29
CA GLY A 43 6.06 -7.97 41.96
C GLY A 43 5.97 -7.35 40.56
N TRP A 44 7.09 -6.82 40.04
CA TRP A 44 7.17 -6.28 38.68
C TRP A 44 7.60 -7.30 37.62
N ALA A 45 8.09 -8.48 38.03
CA ALA A 45 8.56 -9.52 37.12
C ALA A 45 7.52 -9.96 36.08
N PRO A 46 6.22 -10.14 36.42
CA PRO A 46 5.20 -10.50 35.42
C PRO A 46 5.01 -9.41 34.36
N TRP A 47 5.06 -8.13 34.76
CA TRP A 47 4.95 -7.01 33.83
C TRP A 47 6.18 -6.92 32.93
N MET A 48 7.38 -7.05 33.51
CA MET A 48 8.64 -7.05 32.76
C MET A 48 8.70 -8.20 31.75
N ALA A 49 8.31 -9.41 32.15
CA ALA A 49 8.22 -10.56 31.25
C ALA A 49 7.24 -10.31 30.10
N GLN A 50 6.11 -9.66 30.38
CA GLN A 50 5.14 -9.30 29.34
C GLN A 50 5.69 -8.25 28.37
N VAL A 51 6.30 -7.17 28.87
CA VAL A 51 6.93 -6.13 28.04
C VAL A 51 8.04 -6.73 27.18
N TRP A 52 8.85 -7.62 27.75
CA TRP A 52 9.92 -8.32 27.05
C TRP A 52 9.38 -9.20 25.91
N ARG A 53 8.35 -10.01 26.18
CA ARG A 53 7.69 -10.84 25.15
C ARG A 53 7.15 -10.00 23.99
N TRP A 54 6.51 -8.87 24.27
CA TRP A 54 6.00 -7.97 23.24
C TRP A 54 7.10 -7.26 22.47
N TRP A 55 8.19 -6.91 23.15
CA TRP A 55 9.36 -6.34 22.51
C TRP A 55 10.00 -7.34 21.53
N MET A 56 10.17 -8.61 21.92
CA MET A 56 10.67 -9.66 21.02
C MET A 56 9.76 -9.85 19.78
N GLN A 57 8.44 -9.84 19.96
CA GLN A 57 7.49 -9.94 18.84
C GLN A 57 7.57 -8.71 17.93
N ALA A 58 7.56 -7.50 18.49
CA ALA A 58 7.70 -6.26 17.74
C ALA A 58 9.01 -6.21 16.94
N TYR A 59 10.11 -6.65 17.56
CA TYR A 59 11.40 -6.75 16.91
C TYR A 59 11.42 -7.79 15.78
N GLY A 60 10.80 -8.95 16.02
CA GLY A 60 10.68 -10.02 15.03
C GLY A 60 9.84 -9.60 13.80
N VAL A 61 8.82 -8.78 14.01
CA VAL A 61 7.97 -8.19 12.97
C VAL A 61 8.70 -7.05 12.25
N SER A 62 9.31 -6.10 12.97
CA SER A 62 9.97 -4.95 12.34
C SER A 62 11.10 -5.35 11.38
N ARG A 63 11.84 -6.41 11.72
CA ARG A 63 12.90 -6.97 10.86
C ARG A 63 12.37 -7.70 9.62
N LYS A 64 11.08 -8.06 9.58
CA LYS A 64 10.49 -8.87 8.51
C LYS A 64 9.45 -8.12 7.68
N LEU A 65 9.09 -6.90 8.08
CA LEU A 65 8.33 -5.99 7.23
C LEU A 65 9.21 -5.60 6.03
N ARG A 66 8.72 -5.89 4.82
CA ARG A 66 9.49 -5.69 3.58
C ARG A 66 9.35 -4.26 3.03
N CYS A 67 8.14 -3.72 3.06
CA CYS A 67 7.81 -2.47 2.37
C CYS A 67 7.84 -1.24 3.29
N ILE A 68 7.67 -1.43 4.59
CA ILE A 68 7.56 -0.33 5.56
C ILE A 68 8.50 -0.61 6.72
N THR A 69 9.43 0.30 6.96
CA THR A 69 10.24 0.32 8.18
C THR A 69 9.36 0.84 9.32
N ARG A 70 9.32 0.09 10.42
CA ARG A 70 8.61 0.49 11.64
C ARG A 70 9.55 0.35 12.82
N ASP A 71 9.59 1.39 13.64
CA ASP A 71 10.33 1.36 14.89
C ASP A 71 9.71 0.36 15.86
N VAL A 72 10.59 -0.35 16.58
CA VAL A 72 10.21 -1.40 17.52
C VAL A 72 9.38 -0.84 18.68
N ASN A 73 9.69 0.38 19.13
CA ASN A 73 9.07 1.00 20.30
C ASN A 73 7.58 1.35 20.08
N PRO A 74 7.20 2.08 19.01
CA PRO A 74 5.80 2.30 18.67
C PRO A 74 5.04 0.99 18.42
N LEU A 75 5.66 0.04 17.71
CA LEU A 75 5.02 -1.25 17.41
C LEU A 75 4.73 -2.06 18.68
N ARG A 76 5.65 -2.07 19.64
CA ARG A 76 5.44 -2.66 20.97
C ARG A 76 4.28 -1.98 21.70
N GLN A 77 4.16 -0.65 21.64
CA GLN A 77 3.05 0.06 22.28
C GLN A 77 1.69 -0.35 21.71
N VAL A 78 1.61 -0.50 20.39
CA VAL A 78 0.40 -1.01 19.71
C VAL A 78 0.10 -2.45 20.15
N PHE A 79 1.09 -3.35 20.16
CA PHE A 79 0.90 -4.74 20.60
C PHE A 79 0.46 -4.86 22.06
N MET A 80 0.90 -3.94 22.93
CA MET A 80 0.43 -3.89 24.32
C MET A 80 -1.05 -3.49 24.47
N GLN A 81 -1.71 -2.97 23.44
CA GLN A 81 -3.14 -2.66 23.52
C GLN A 81 -4.02 -3.91 23.34
N PHE A 82 -3.49 -4.95 22.71
CA PHE A 82 -4.21 -6.19 22.43
C PHE A 82 -4.03 -7.23 23.56
N SER A 83 -5.00 -8.12 23.71
CA SER A 83 -4.83 -9.27 24.60
C SER A 83 -3.90 -10.30 23.96
N GLY A 84 -3.23 -11.10 24.79
CA GLY A 84 -2.31 -12.14 24.28
C GLY A 84 -3.01 -13.18 23.40
N ARG A 85 -4.30 -13.45 23.65
CA ARG A 85 -5.08 -14.41 22.85
C ARG A 85 -5.43 -13.84 21.48
N ASP A 86 -5.80 -12.56 21.43
CA ASP A 86 -6.22 -11.90 20.19
C ASP A 86 -5.06 -11.79 19.21
N ILE A 87 -3.85 -11.49 19.71
CA ILE A 87 -2.67 -11.26 18.88
C ILE A 87 -1.95 -12.55 18.47
N ASN A 88 -1.92 -13.58 19.33
CA ASN A 88 -1.26 -14.86 19.02
C ASN A 88 -1.97 -15.64 17.90
N SER A 89 -3.26 -15.36 17.68
CA SER A 89 -4.05 -15.93 16.57
C SER A 89 -3.99 -15.09 15.29
N GLN A 90 -3.27 -13.96 15.30
CA GLN A 90 -3.08 -13.15 14.10
C GLN A 90 -1.91 -13.67 13.26
N PRO A 91 -2.02 -13.62 11.92
CA PRO A 91 -0.93 -13.89 11.01
C PRO A 91 0.06 -12.71 10.98
N LEU A 92 0.78 -12.51 12.09
CA LEU A 92 1.82 -11.50 12.16
C LEU A 92 3.00 -11.91 11.26
N PRO A 93 3.62 -10.97 10.53
CA PRO A 93 4.77 -11.27 9.67
C PRO A 93 6.04 -11.46 10.51
N ASN A 94 6.06 -12.49 11.36
CA ASN A 94 7.16 -12.86 12.22
C ASN A 94 7.95 -14.07 11.68
N LYS A 95 7.50 -14.66 10.56
CA LYS A 95 8.19 -15.71 9.81
C LYS A 95 8.41 -15.24 8.37
N MET A 96 9.36 -15.85 7.68
CA MET A 96 9.57 -15.59 6.25
C MET A 96 8.55 -16.35 5.40
N ARG A 97 7.25 -16.11 5.65
CA ARG A 97 6.14 -16.69 4.89
C ARG A 97 5.43 -15.59 4.10
N THR A 98 5.03 -15.91 2.88
CA THR A 98 4.27 -14.97 2.04
C THR A 98 2.78 -14.99 2.35
N ASP A 99 2.25 -16.13 2.79
CA ASP A 99 0.82 -16.37 2.99
C ASP A 99 0.19 -15.48 4.06
N ASP A 100 0.92 -15.22 5.15
CA ASP A 100 0.47 -14.39 6.27
C ASP A 100 0.01 -12.99 5.78
N ARG A 101 0.61 -12.47 4.70
CA ARG A 101 0.25 -11.17 4.11
C ARG A 101 -1.11 -11.20 3.41
N TYR A 102 -1.42 -12.30 2.73
CA TYR A 102 -2.73 -12.46 2.09
C TYR A 102 -3.82 -12.61 3.15
N GLU A 103 -3.57 -13.34 4.24
CA GLU A 103 -4.53 -13.42 5.36
C GLU A 103 -4.79 -12.06 6.01
N LEU A 104 -3.77 -11.23 6.19
CA LEU A 104 -3.96 -9.85 6.67
C LEU A 104 -4.80 -9.01 5.71
N LEU A 105 -4.61 -9.18 4.39
CA LEU A 105 -5.45 -8.51 3.38
C LEU A 105 -6.91 -8.96 3.48
N TYR A 106 -7.17 -10.26 3.65
CA TYR A 106 -8.52 -10.79 3.89
C TYR A 106 -9.17 -10.19 5.13
N LYS A 107 -8.43 -10.07 6.23
CA LYS A 107 -8.94 -9.43 7.46
C LYS A 107 -9.25 -7.95 7.22
N PHE A 108 -8.40 -7.25 6.48
CA PHE A 108 -8.65 -5.86 6.11
C PHE A 108 -9.90 -5.71 5.22
N GLN A 109 -10.08 -6.58 4.23
CA GLN A 109 -11.31 -6.65 3.44
C GLN A 109 -12.54 -6.92 4.30
N GLY A 110 -12.43 -7.77 5.33
CA GLY A 110 -13.50 -8.00 6.30
C GLY A 110 -13.90 -6.74 7.04
N VAL A 111 -12.92 -5.92 7.45
CA VAL A 111 -13.17 -4.60 8.08
C VAL A 111 -13.84 -3.66 7.08
N LEU A 112 -13.34 -3.57 5.84
CA LEU A 112 -13.95 -2.73 4.80
C LEU A 112 -15.39 -3.15 4.49
N LYS A 113 -15.67 -4.45 4.46
CA LYS A 113 -17.02 -4.99 4.25
C LYS A 113 -17.96 -4.62 5.39
N ALA A 114 -17.48 -4.65 6.63
CA ALA A 114 -18.24 -4.17 7.78
C ALA A 114 -18.54 -2.65 7.70
N CYS A 115 -17.66 -1.87 7.05
CA CYS A 115 -17.88 -0.45 6.76
C CYS A 115 -18.77 -0.20 5.52
N GLY A 116 -19.25 -1.24 4.83
CA GLY A 116 -20.13 -1.11 3.67
C GLY A 116 -19.43 -1.10 2.30
N PHE A 117 -18.13 -1.33 2.23
CA PHE A 117 -17.40 -1.43 0.96
C PHE A 117 -17.48 -2.86 0.38
N SER A 118 -17.80 -2.99 -0.91
CA SER A 118 -17.92 -4.30 -1.58
C SER A 118 -16.58 -4.91 -2.01
N GLY A 119 -15.56 -4.09 -2.24
CA GLY A 119 -14.25 -4.52 -2.69
C GLY A 119 -13.28 -3.35 -2.85
N ILE A 120 -12.08 -3.67 -3.31
CA ILE A 120 -10.97 -2.74 -3.52
C ILE A 120 -10.61 -2.77 -5.00
N VAL A 121 -10.52 -1.60 -5.64
CA VAL A 121 -9.95 -1.47 -6.99
C VAL A 121 -8.68 -0.64 -6.91
N VAL A 122 -7.58 -1.20 -7.41
CA VAL A 122 -6.28 -0.55 -7.46
C VAL A 122 -5.94 -0.23 -8.91
N LEU A 123 -5.85 1.06 -9.22
CA LEU A 123 -5.32 1.56 -10.49
C LEU A 123 -3.85 1.92 -10.27
N VAL A 124 -2.96 1.22 -10.98
CA VAL A 124 -1.53 1.54 -11.00
C VAL A 124 -1.24 2.29 -12.28
N ASP A 125 -0.83 3.55 -12.15
CA ASP A 125 -0.38 4.40 -13.25
C ASP A 125 0.98 5.01 -12.88
N ARG A 126 1.76 5.43 -13.88
CA ARG A 126 3.04 6.15 -13.70
C ARG A 126 4.05 5.46 -12.78
N ILE A 127 4.21 4.15 -12.92
CA ILE A 127 5.16 3.36 -12.11
C ILE A 127 6.63 3.80 -12.27
N ASN A 128 6.97 4.55 -13.31
CA ASN A 128 8.32 5.05 -13.56
C ASN A 128 8.69 6.30 -12.75
N GLU A 129 7.71 7.06 -12.25
CA GLU A 129 7.92 8.36 -11.57
C GLU A 129 8.42 8.29 -10.12
N PRO A 130 8.08 7.29 -9.28
CA PRO A 130 8.55 7.23 -7.90
C PRO A 130 10.07 7.28 -7.77
N HIS A 131 10.56 8.06 -6.80
CA HIS A 131 12.00 8.26 -6.57
C HIS A 131 12.82 6.96 -6.41
N LEU A 132 12.23 5.92 -5.84
CA LEU A 132 12.90 4.62 -5.65
C LEU A 132 13.10 3.85 -6.96
N ILE A 133 12.28 4.13 -7.97
CA ILE A 133 12.35 3.48 -9.27
C ILE A 133 13.20 4.35 -10.20
N ASN A 134 12.97 5.67 -10.20
CA ASN A 134 13.74 6.65 -10.95
C ASN A 134 13.85 6.30 -12.45
N GLY A 135 12.78 5.78 -13.04
CA GLY A 135 12.77 5.30 -14.42
C GLY A 135 13.64 4.06 -14.71
N SER A 136 14.31 3.47 -13.71
CA SER A 136 15.07 2.23 -13.89
C SER A 136 14.12 1.09 -14.21
N LEU A 137 14.35 0.48 -15.38
CA LEU A 137 13.49 -0.56 -15.89
C LEU A 137 13.59 -1.86 -15.06
N GLU A 138 14.77 -2.19 -14.57
CA GLU A 138 14.96 -3.34 -13.66
C GLU A 138 14.18 -3.17 -12.35
N ASN A 139 14.15 -1.94 -11.80
CA ASN A 139 13.39 -1.65 -10.58
C ASN A 139 11.87 -1.71 -10.85
N MET A 140 11.43 -1.21 -12.00
CA MET A 140 10.03 -1.35 -12.44
C MET A 140 9.64 -2.82 -12.56
N ARG A 141 10.48 -3.63 -13.23
CA ARG A 141 10.28 -5.08 -13.37
C ARG A 141 10.16 -5.75 -12.00
N GLY A 142 11.07 -5.45 -11.08
CA GLY A 142 11.06 -6.01 -9.72
C GLY A 142 9.76 -5.75 -8.96
N LEU A 143 9.14 -4.57 -9.14
CA LEU A 143 7.86 -4.24 -8.55
C LEU A 143 6.69 -4.94 -9.28
N VAL A 144 6.60 -4.78 -10.60
CA VAL A 144 5.47 -5.26 -11.40
C VAL A 144 5.35 -6.78 -11.37
N TRP A 145 6.46 -7.51 -11.44
CA TRP A 145 6.44 -8.97 -11.48
C TRP A 145 5.83 -9.57 -10.20
N SER A 146 6.02 -8.90 -9.06
CA SER A 146 5.39 -9.31 -7.81
C SER A 146 3.87 -9.14 -7.81
N MET A 147 3.35 -8.20 -8.62
CA MET A 147 1.92 -7.95 -8.78
C MET A 147 1.25 -8.87 -9.81
N LEU A 148 2.03 -9.45 -10.72
CA LEU A 148 1.53 -10.37 -11.74
C LEU A 148 1.31 -11.80 -11.23
N ASP A 149 1.73 -12.10 -10.00
CA ASP A 149 1.56 -13.41 -9.36
C ASP A 149 0.07 -13.80 -9.28
N ASN A 150 -0.24 -14.99 -9.79
CA ASN A 150 -1.58 -15.58 -9.82
C ASN A 150 -2.21 -15.63 -8.42
N LYS A 151 -1.42 -15.93 -7.38
CA LYS A 151 -1.92 -15.96 -6.00
C LYS A 151 -2.40 -14.59 -5.54
N PHE A 152 -1.77 -13.51 -5.99
CA PHE A 152 -2.17 -12.15 -5.67
C PHE A 152 -3.37 -11.67 -6.51
N LEU A 153 -3.38 -11.99 -7.80
CA LEU A 153 -4.47 -11.60 -8.70
C LEU A 153 -5.78 -12.37 -8.47
N LYS A 154 -5.74 -13.54 -7.83
CA LYS A 154 -6.93 -14.33 -7.47
C LYS A 154 -7.54 -13.96 -6.11
N GLN A 155 -7.03 -12.96 -5.42
CA GLN A 155 -7.62 -12.53 -4.15
C GLN A 155 -9.04 -11.99 -4.40
N PRO A 156 -10.08 -12.53 -3.73
CA PRO A 156 -11.45 -12.10 -3.94
C PRO A 156 -11.64 -10.67 -3.45
N GLY A 157 -12.52 -9.92 -4.11
CA GLY A 157 -12.80 -8.53 -3.75
C GLY A 157 -11.63 -7.57 -4.00
N LEU A 158 -10.59 -7.97 -4.75
CA LEU A 158 -9.51 -7.10 -5.22
C LEU A 158 -9.51 -7.08 -6.76
N GLY A 159 -9.75 -5.90 -7.33
CA GLY A 159 -9.55 -5.63 -8.75
C GLY A 159 -8.25 -4.85 -8.94
N MET A 160 -7.44 -5.23 -9.93
CA MET A 160 -6.24 -4.49 -10.29
C MET A 160 -6.25 -4.11 -11.76
N LYS A 161 -5.93 -2.85 -12.06
CA LYS A 161 -5.70 -2.36 -13.41
C LYS A 161 -4.31 -1.75 -13.47
N LEU A 162 -3.42 -2.40 -14.22
CA LEU A 162 -2.02 -2.00 -14.32
C LEU A 162 -1.82 -1.28 -15.66
N LEU A 163 -1.64 0.04 -15.61
CA LEU A 163 -1.25 0.85 -16.76
C LEU A 163 0.28 0.95 -16.77
N LEU A 164 0.89 -0.04 -17.42
CA LEU A 164 2.33 -0.23 -17.42
C LEU A 164 3.00 0.52 -18.57
N PRO A 165 4.23 1.02 -18.37
CA PRO A 165 5.06 1.57 -19.44
C PRO A 165 5.32 0.53 -20.54
N ILE A 166 5.36 0.98 -21.80
CA ILE A 166 5.50 0.11 -22.97
C ILE A 166 6.83 -0.64 -22.98
N GLU A 167 7.86 -0.08 -22.35
CA GLU A 167 9.20 -0.67 -22.27
C GLU A 167 9.21 -1.99 -21.48
N LEU A 168 8.22 -2.20 -20.60
CA LEU A 168 8.05 -3.47 -19.88
C LEU A 168 7.46 -4.58 -20.76
N ALA A 169 6.84 -4.23 -21.90
CA ALA A 169 6.25 -5.22 -22.80
C ALA A 169 7.31 -6.18 -23.35
N ASP A 170 8.48 -5.65 -23.73
CA ASP A 170 9.60 -6.45 -24.24
C ASP A 170 10.12 -7.41 -23.17
N PHE A 171 10.15 -6.97 -21.91
CA PHE A 171 10.58 -7.82 -20.81
C PHE A 171 9.62 -8.97 -20.59
N VAL A 172 8.31 -8.68 -20.56
CA VAL A 172 7.29 -9.72 -20.43
C VAL A 172 7.40 -10.73 -21.58
N GLN A 173 7.55 -10.28 -22.82
CA GLN A 173 7.65 -11.16 -23.98
C GLN A 173 8.84 -12.11 -23.92
N ASN A 174 9.96 -11.65 -23.37
CA ASN A 174 11.21 -12.42 -23.25
C ASN A 174 11.33 -13.24 -21.95
N GLU A 175 10.27 -13.34 -21.13
CA GLU A 175 10.29 -14.12 -19.89
C GLU A 175 10.23 -15.64 -20.09
N ASP A 176 10.68 -16.36 -19.06
CA ASP A 176 10.69 -17.82 -19.03
C ASP A 176 9.28 -18.44 -18.92
N HIS A 177 9.17 -19.71 -19.31
CA HIS A 177 7.93 -20.47 -19.19
C HIS A 177 7.40 -20.53 -17.74
N ASP A 178 8.29 -20.64 -16.76
CA ASP A 178 7.95 -20.63 -15.33
C ASP A 178 7.30 -19.32 -14.87
N PHE A 179 7.63 -18.20 -15.51
CA PHE A 179 6.96 -16.93 -15.27
C PHE A 179 5.55 -16.97 -15.84
N TYR A 180 5.36 -17.38 -17.09
CA TYR A 180 4.03 -17.46 -17.70
C TYR A 180 3.08 -18.43 -17.01
N GLN A 181 3.58 -19.51 -16.38
CA GLN A 181 2.75 -20.40 -15.57
C GLN A 181 2.27 -19.74 -14.26
N ARG A 182 3.12 -18.90 -13.65
CA ARG A 182 2.83 -18.22 -12.38
C ARG A 182 2.13 -16.88 -12.56
N ALA A 183 2.36 -16.20 -13.67
CA ALA A 183 1.78 -14.91 -13.99
C ALA A 183 0.43 -15.10 -14.67
N ARG A 184 -0.54 -14.25 -14.35
CA ARG A 184 -1.86 -14.30 -15.01
C ARG A 184 -1.91 -13.34 -16.20
N LEU A 185 -1.06 -13.60 -17.18
CA LEU A 185 -0.94 -12.85 -18.43
C LEU A 185 -1.59 -13.64 -19.58
N ASP A 186 -2.90 -13.83 -19.50
CA ASP A 186 -3.68 -14.39 -20.60
C ASP A 186 -4.16 -13.30 -21.54
N LYS A 187 -4.44 -13.68 -22.80
CA LYS A 187 -4.90 -12.77 -23.87
C LYS A 187 -6.17 -12.00 -23.53
N GLN A 188 -6.96 -12.44 -22.54
CA GLN A 188 -8.17 -11.74 -22.11
C GLN A 188 -7.89 -10.63 -21.09
N ASN A 189 -6.81 -10.73 -20.31
CA ASN A 189 -6.49 -9.78 -19.24
C ASN A 189 -5.35 -8.81 -19.61
N MET A 190 -4.63 -9.06 -20.72
CA MET A 190 -3.54 -8.22 -21.20
C MET A 190 -3.94 -7.47 -22.48
N ILE A 191 -3.82 -6.14 -22.44
CA ILE A 191 -3.90 -5.28 -23.62
C ILE A 191 -2.47 -4.83 -23.95
N PRO A 192 -1.87 -5.27 -25.09
CA PRO A 192 -0.46 -5.02 -25.40
C PRO A 192 -0.10 -3.54 -25.55
N SER A 193 -0.95 -2.76 -26.23
CA SER A 193 -0.78 -1.32 -26.40
C SER A 193 -2.13 -0.60 -26.32
N LEU A 194 -2.10 0.59 -25.75
CA LEU A 194 -3.21 1.53 -25.77
C LEU A 194 -2.86 2.64 -26.77
N GLU A 195 -3.35 2.50 -28.00
CA GLU A 195 -3.09 3.44 -29.08
C GLU A 195 -4.25 4.41 -29.27
N TRP A 196 -3.92 5.67 -29.57
CA TRP A 196 -4.93 6.65 -29.97
C TRP A 196 -5.15 6.55 -31.47
N THR A 197 -6.41 6.38 -31.88
CA THR A 197 -6.80 6.40 -33.28
C THR A 197 -6.95 7.85 -33.76
N GLY A 198 -6.84 8.09 -35.07
CA GLY A 198 -7.09 9.42 -35.64
C GLY A 198 -8.47 9.96 -35.24
N GLN A 199 -9.48 9.09 -35.24
CA GLN A 199 -10.84 9.43 -34.80
C GLN A 199 -10.86 9.84 -33.32
N SER A 200 -10.26 9.07 -32.41
CA SER A 200 -10.30 9.41 -30.99
C SER A 200 -9.52 10.69 -30.67
N LEU A 201 -8.47 10.99 -31.43
CA LEU A 201 -7.74 12.26 -31.37
C LEU A 201 -8.58 13.43 -31.88
N TYR A 202 -9.28 13.24 -33.01
CA TYR A 202 -10.20 14.23 -33.56
C TYR A 202 -11.34 14.54 -32.58
N ASP A 203 -11.98 13.50 -32.02
CA ASP A 203 -13.04 13.63 -31.04
C ASP A 203 -12.55 14.32 -29.75
N LEU A 204 -11.34 13.97 -29.28
CA LEU A 204 -10.72 14.62 -28.14
C LEU A 204 -10.47 16.11 -28.40
N ALA A 205 -9.96 16.47 -29.57
CA ALA A 205 -9.73 17.86 -29.94
C ALA A 205 -11.05 18.64 -30.03
N ASN A 206 -12.09 18.06 -30.66
CA ASN A 206 -13.43 18.64 -30.69
C ASN A 206 -13.98 18.88 -29.28
N ALA A 207 -13.88 17.89 -28.39
CA ALA A 207 -14.34 18.02 -27.01
C ALA A 207 -13.59 19.15 -26.26
N ARG A 208 -12.30 19.36 -26.56
CA ARG A 208 -11.51 20.45 -25.99
C ARG A 208 -11.92 21.81 -26.54
N VAL A 209 -12.14 21.93 -27.85
CA VAL A 209 -12.63 23.17 -28.46
C VAL A 209 -14.01 23.52 -27.91
N ALA A 210 -14.92 22.54 -27.87
CA ALA A 210 -16.26 22.72 -27.30
C ALA A 210 -16.22 23.19 -25.85
N GLY A 211 -15.31 22.66 -25.03
CA GLY A 211 -15.13 23.10 -23.64
C GLY A 211 -14.56 24.51 -23.47
N CYS A 212 -14.00 25.11 -24.52
CA CYS A 212 -13.51 26.49 -24.52
C CYS A 212 -14.53 27.50 -25.07
N CYS A 213 -15.64 27.03 -25.63
CA CYS A 213 -16.67 27.90 -26.21
C CYS A 213 -17.75 28.24 -25.17
N GLU A 214 -18.31 29.45 -25.24
CA GLU A 214 -19.49 29.80 -24.45
C GLU A 214 -20.75 29.08 -24.98
N ASP A 215 -21.73 28.85 -24.10
CA ASP A 215 -22.95 28.03 -24.34
C ASP A 215 -23.74 28.35 -25.62
N SER A 216 -23.51 29.53 -26.23
CA SER A 216 -24.18 30.00 -27.44
C SER A 216 -23.42 29.79 -28.76
N GLN A 217 -22.17 29.30 -28.74
CA GLN A 217 -21.41 29.01 -29.96
C GLN A 217 -20.73 27.64 -29.87
N SER A 218 -21.40 26.58 -30.32
CA SER A 218 -20.75 25.28 -30.51
C SER A 218 -19.90 25.31 -31.79
N SER A 219 -18.72 25.94 -31.76
CA SER A 219 -17.72 25.77 -32.81
C SER A 219 -16.97 24.46 -32.62
N GLY A 220 -17.06 23.56 -33.60
CA GLY A 220 -16.20 22.37 -33.68
C GLY A 220 -14.80 22.72 -34.17
N LEU A 221 -13.85 21.82 -34.00
CA LEU A 221 -12.47 21.97 -34.50
C LEU A 221 -12.42 22.37 -35.98
N ARG A 222 -13.36 21.87 -36.78
CA ARG A 222 -13.50 22.16 -38.21
C ARG A 222 -13.58 23.66 -38.52
N SER A 223 -14.22 24.46 -37.65
CA SER A 223 -14.37 25.90 -37.89
C SER A 223 -13.07 26.68 -37.71
N LEU A 224 -12.01 26.06 -37.18
CA LEU A 224 -10.68 26.65 -37.07
C LEU A 224 -9.84 26.46 -38.34
N PHE A 225 -10.34 25.69 -39.32
CA PHE A 225 -9.66 25.39 -40.57
C PHE A 225 -10.46 25.92 -41.76
N ALA A 226 -9.76 26.20 -42.88
CA ALA A 226 -10.41 26.62 -44.12
C ALA A 226 -11.36 25.53 -44.67
N ASP A 227 -12.45 25.94 -45.32
CA ASP A 227 -13.51 25.05 -45.84
C ASP A 227 -12.99 23.99 -46.84
N GLU A 228 -11.80 24.17 -47.41
CA GLU A 228 -11.15 23.20 -48.30
C GLU A 228 -10.62 21.93 -47.58
N ILE A 229 -10.46 21.97 -46.24
CA ILE A 229 -9.86 20.87 -45.47
C ILE A 229 -10.94 19.96 -44.88
N GLU A 230 -11.26 18.86 -45.54
CA GLU A 230 -12.22 17.88 -45.02
C GLU A 230 -11.79 17.24 -43.69
N ASP A 231 -12.77 16.78 -42.90
CA ASP A 231 -12.55 16.09 -41.62
C ASP A 231 -11.76 14.79 -41.80
N SER A 232 -11.99 14.07 -42.89
CA SER A 232 -11.24 12.86 -43.29
C SER A 232 -9.74 13.12 -43.32
N ARG A 233 -9.33 14.22 -43.94
CA ARG A 233 -7.93 14.65 -44.04
C ARG A 233 -7.33 15.00 -42.68
N LEU A 234 -8.11 15.63 -41.79
CA LEU A 234 -7.68 15.91 -40.42
C LEU A 234 -7.50 14.62 -39.61
N ILE A 235 -8.46 13.70 -39.69
CA ILE A 235 -8.41 12.40 -39.00
C ILE A 235 -7.19 11.60 -39.44
N ASP A 236 -6.91 11.54 -40.75
CA ASP A 236 -5.75 10.85 -41.29
C ASP A 236 -4.43 11.50 -40.83
N ALA A 237 -4.36 12.83 -40.84
CA ALA A 237 -3.21 13.55 -40.33
C ALA A 237 -2.99 13.31 -38.82
N PHE A 238 -4.08 13.28 -38.04
CA PHE A 238 -4.03 13.04 -36.59
C PHE A 238 -3.62 11.60 -36.26
N ALA A 239 -4.02 10.61 -37.06
CA ALA A 239 -3.57 9.23 -36.91
C ALA A 239 -2.03 9.11 -36.93
N GLY A 240 -1.36 9.94 -37.75
CA GLY A 240 0.11 9.99 -37.80
C GLY A 240 0.78 10.52 -36.51
N LEU A 241 0.05 11.30 -35.69
CA LEU A 241 0.60 11.94 -34.49
C LEU A 241 0.63 11.01 -33.27
N ARG A 242 -0.16 9.92 -33.28
CA ARG A 242 -0.26 8.82 -32.29
C ARG A 242 -0.60 9.17 -30.84
N VAL A 243 -0.32 10.40 -30.38
CA VAL A 243 -0.57 10.82 -28.99
C VAL A 243 -1.15 12.23 -28.89
N PRO A 244 -2.06 12.49 -27.93
CA PRO A 244 -2.69 13.80 -27.74
C PRO A 244 -1.68 14.95 -27.57
N ARG A 245 -0.54 14.71 -26.92
CA ARG A 245 0.48 15.74 -26.72
C ARG A 245 1.05 16.25 -28.04
N GLN A 246 1.26 15.37 -29.03
CA GLN A 246 1.79 15.76 -30.34
C GLN A 246 0.70 16.43 -31.18
N LEU A 247 -0.55 15.98 -31.05
CA LEU A 247 -1.71 16.65 -31.63
C LEU A 247 -1.79 18.12 -31.22
N PHE A 248 -1.77 18.43 -29.92
CA PHE A 248 -1.88 19.82 -29.48
C PHE A 248 -0.64 20.67 -29.82
N LYS A 249 0.55 20.07 -29.88
CA LYS A 249 1.74 20.77 -30.41
C LYS A 249 1.61 21.08 -31.89
N PHE A 250 1.06 20.15 -32.67
CA PHE A 250 0.79 20.34 -34.09
C PHE A 250 -0.25 21.45 -34.30
N LEU A 251 -1.39 21.37 -33.62
CA LEU A 251 -2.45 22.38 -33.70
C LEU A 251 -1.94 23.77 -33.29
N HIS A 252 -1.16 23.87 -32.21
CA HIS A 252 -0.55 25.14 -31.81
C HIS A 252 0.35 25.72 -32.90
N ARG A 253 1.13 24.89 -33.62
CA ARG A 253 2.01 25.39 -34.69
C ARG A 253 1.28 25.80 -35.96
N VAL A 254 0.06 25.29 -36.17
CA VAL A 254 -0.74 25.57 -37.36
C VAL A 254 -1.66 26.77 -37.16
N LEU A 255 -2.15 26.96 -35.93
CA LEU A 255 -3.14 27.97 -35.59
C LEU A 255 -2.54 29.25 -34.98
N VAL A 256 -1.33 29.19 -34.43
CA VAL A 256 -0.61 30.31 -33.80
C VAL A 256 0.73 30.52 -34.48
#